data_AF-A0A956BHD2-F1
#
_entry.id   AF-A0A956BHD2-F1
#
_cell.length_a   1.000
_cell.length_b   1.000
_cell.length_c   1.000
_cell.angle_alpha   90.00
_cell.angle_beta   90.00
_cell.angle_gamma   90.00
#
_symmetry.space_group_name_H-M   'P 1'
#
loop_
_entity.id
_entity.type
_entity.pdbx_description
1 polymer ?
#
loop_
_entity_poly.entity_id
_entity_poly.type
_entity_poly.pdbx_seq_one_letter_code
_entity_poly.pdbx_strand_id
1 'polypeptide(L)'
;MKHIAWILIASWLVACGSGPQETIFEFTDPTVIVASPEDDIVFESAEDLLLEGNELLRNREHERALRRFELLLEHFPDSAYVRDATFHIGLCHEGMDDWEAAAATYEHFVDEWPSTSDATDALFRWAEARSQLGDYEGVVPLTERILRRANLTVLDRVEAHVRFGNATVEMRDYPAAEQHYREAIRINDFARAQFNSNSPASEMPLEEYNPLIAQTYFGLGRIYHELFLEIKLVLPEEAITRALVDKGQLMDQARQAYTEAIRAGNSYWSPAAGFMVGQLYEDFYLDILA
;
A
#
# COMPACT_ATOMS: atom_id res chain seq x y z
N MET A 1 31.88 -2.17 -25.28
CA MET A 1 32.57 -3.48 -25.35
C MET A 1 33.14 -3.76 -23.96
N LYS A 2 32.48 -4.64 -23.20
CA LYS A 2 32.87 -5.00 -21.83
C LYS A 2 34.22 -5.74 -21.89
N HIS A 3 35.21 -5.27 -21.14
CA HIS A 3 36.50 -5.95 -21.00
C HIS A 3 36.33 -7.12 -20.03
N ILE A 4 36.40 -8.35 -20.56
CA ILE A 4 36.49 -9.59 -19.78
C ILE A 4 37.94 -9.73 -19.34
N ALA A 5 38.21 -9.54 -18.05
CA ALA A 5 39.53 -9.77 -17.48
C ALA A 5 39.70 -11.25 -17.14
N TRP A 6 40.50 -11.96 -17.92
CA TRP A 6 40.97 -13.30 -17.58
C TRP A 6 42.18 -13.16 -16.65
N ILE A 7 42.01 -13.49 -15.37
CA ILE A 7 43.14 -13.60 -14.43
C ILE A 7 43.71 -15.00 -14.57
N LEU A 8 44.82 -15.13 -15.30
CA LEU A 8 45.65 -16.34 -15.35
C LEU A 8 46.87 -16.13 -14.44
N ILE A 9 46.90 -16.80 -13.30
CA ILE A 9 48.11 -16.88 -12.48
C ILE A 9 48.78 -18.22 -12.79
N ALA A 10 49.86 -18.17 -13.56
CA ALA A 10 50.75 -19.31 -13.78
C ALA A 10 51.98 -19.15 -12.89
N SER A 11 52.24 -20.12 -12.01
CA SER A 11 53.56 -20.29 -11.39
C SER A 11 53.92 -21.77 -11.38
N TRP A 12 54.94 -22.12 -12.17
CA TRP A 12 55.56 -23.44 -12.18
C TRP A 12 56.63 -23.50 -11.09
N LEU A 13 56.44 -24.38 -10.11
CA LEU A 13 57.54 -24.94 -9.31
C LEU A 13 57.22 -26.42 -9.06
N VAL A 14 58.00 -27.28 -9.72
CA VAL A 14 57.97 -28.73 -9.55
C VAL A 14 58.48 -29.07 -8.15
N ALA A 15 57.60 -29.59 -7.30
CA ALA A 15 57.94 -30.33 -6.11
C ALA A 15 57.04 -31.57 -6.04
N CYS A 16 57.62 -32.76 -6.15
CA CYS A 16 56.93 -34.03 -5.93
C CYS A 16 56.46 -34.11 -4.47
N GLY A 17 55.15 -34.03 -4.28
CA GLY A 17 54.46 -34.24 -3.01
C GLY A 17 53.07 -33.66 -3.21
N SER A 18 52.03 -34.51 -3.19
CA SER A 18 50.61 -34.19 -3.38
C SER A 18 50.30 -32.69 -3.27
N GLY A 19 50.30 -32.01 -4.43
CA GLY A 19 50.14 -30.55 -4.49
C GLY A 19 48.79 -30.12 -3.91
N PRO A 20 48.64 -28.84 -3.52
CA PRO A 20 47.35 -28.32 -3.09
C PRO A 20 46.33 -28.64 -4.18
N GLN A 21 45.24 -29.28 -3.77
CA GLN A 21 44.15 -29.61 -4.67
C GLN A 21 43.58 -28.28 -5.17
N GLU A 22 43.89 -27.91 -6.42
CA GLU A 22 43.35 -26.70 -7.03
C GLU A 22 41.84 -26.90 -7.19
N THR A 23 41.07 -26.28 -6.29
CA THR A 23 39.62 -26.22 -6.43
C THR A 23 39.31 -25.18 -7.50
N ILE A 24 39.05 -25.64 -8.72
CA ILE A 24 38.55 -24.78 -9.80
C ILE A 24 37.07 -24.57 -9.54
N PHE A 25 36.70 -23.35 -9.18
CA PHE A 25 35.30 -22.93 -9.11
C PHE A 25 34.86 -22.49 -10.50
N GLU A 26 33.98 -23.26 -11.13
CA GLU A 26 33.27 -22.83 -12.33
C GLU A 26 32.04 -22.02 -11.90
N PHE A 27 32.08 -20.72 -12.12
CA PHE A 27 30.94 -19.85 -11.94
C PHE A 27 30.14 -19.83 -13.24
N THR A 28 28.94 -20.41 -13.22
CA THR A 28 28.00 -20.35 -14.36
C THR A 28 27.30 -19.01 -14.45
N ASP A 29 27.24 -18.28 -13.34
CA ASP A 29 26.56 -16.99 -13.19
C ASP A 29 27.52 -15.91 -12.69
N PRO A 30 27.26 -14.62 -12.98
CA PRO A 30 28.06 -13.53 -12.42
C PRO A 30 28.10 -13.66 -10.89
N THR A 31 29.29 -13.59 -10.30
CA THR A 31 29.51 -13.76 -8.85
C THR A 31 30.41 -12.63 -8.34
N VAL A 32 30.06 -12.04 -7.20
CA VAL A 32 30.89 -11.04 -6.52
C VAL A 32 31.73 -11.72 -5.47
N ILE A 33 33.01 -11.35 -5.43
CA ILE A 33 33.96 -11.83 -4.45
C ILE A 33 34.09 -10.74 -3.39
N VAL A 34 33.48 -10.94 -2.23
CA VAL A 34 33.61 -10.04 -1.08
C VAL A 34 34.69 -10.60 -0.17
N ALA A 35 35.80 -9.87 0.00
CA ALA A 35 36.84 -10.21 0.96
C ALA A 35 36.59 -9.42 2.25
N SER A 36 36.35 -10.13 3.37
CA SER A 36 36.31 -9.48 4.68
C SER A 36 37.73 -9.29 5.23
N PRO A 37 37.96 -8.37 6.18
CA PRO A 37 39.25 -8.21 6.84
C PRO A 37 39.72 -9.44 7.66
N GLU A 38 38.86 -10.45 7.82
CA GLU A 38 39.04 -11.59 8.72
C GLU A 38 39.25 -12.93 7.97
N ASP A 39 39.69 -12.88 6.71
CA ASP A 39 40.16 -14.01 5.87
C ASP A 39 39.09 -14.95 5.26
N ASP A 40 37.80 -14.61 5.28
CA ASP A 40 36.78 -15.33 4.49
C ASP A 40 36.52 -14.62 3.15
N ILE A 41 36.82 -15.32 2.04
CA ILE A 41 36.36 -14.96 0.71
C ILE A 41 34.92 -15.46 0.57
N VAL A 42 33.96 -14.54 0.61
CA VAL A 42 32.55 -14.88 0.38
C VAL A 42 32.24 -14.67 -1.10
N PHE A 43 31.75 -15.73 -1.73
CA PHE A 43 31.18 -15.67 -3.07
C PHE A 43 29.69 -15.40 -2.92
N GLU A 44 29.26 -14.18 -3.21
CA GLU A 44 27.84 -13.82 -3.19
C GLU A 44 27.32 -13.84 -4.63
N SER A 45 26.29 -14.64 -4.89
CA SER A 45 25.52 -14.57 -6.13
C SER A 45 24.33 -13.61 -5.99
N ALA A 46 23.71 -13.25 -7.10
CA ALA A 46 22.47 -12.47 -7.07
C ALA A 46 21.33 -13.20 -6.33
N GLU A 47 21.30 -14.54 -6.37
CA GLU A 47 20.31 -15.34 -5.64
C GLU A 47 20.54 -15.27 -4.12
N ASP A 48 21.81 -15.37 -3.69
CA ASP A 48 22.17 -15.29 -2.27
C ASP A 48 21.78 -13.93 -1.66
N LEU A 49 22.09 -12.84 -2.38
CA LEU A 49 21.74 -11.48 -1.96
C LEU A 49 20.23 -11.29 -1.87
N LEU A 50 19.46 -11.83 -2.83
CA LEU A 50 18.01 -11.77 -2.79
C LEU A 50 17.46 -12.56 -1.60
N LEU A 51 17.95 -13.78 -1.38
CA LEU A 51 17.48 -14.65 -0.30
C LEU A 51 17.76 -14.04 1.07
N GLU A 52 18.99 -13.57 1.31
CA GLU A 52 19.35 -12.92 2.58
C GLU A 52 18.55 -11.62 2.78
N GLY A 53 18.42 -10.80 1.74
CA GLY A 53 17.59 -9.59 1.79
C GLY A 53 16.14 -9.89 2.18
N ASN A 54 15.57 -10.96 1.63
CA ASN A 54 14.21 -11.41 1.95
C ASN A 54 14.07 -11.89 3.40
N GLU A 55 15.06 -12.62 3.92
CA GLU A 55 15.08 -13.05 5.32
C GLU A 55 15.15 -11.86 6.27
N LEU A 56 16.03 -10.89 5.98
CA LEU A 56 16.16 -9.65 6.74
C LEU A 56 14.87 -8.84 6.71
N LEU A 57 14.23 -8.72 5.54
CA LEU A 57 12.95 -8.03 5.39
C LEU A 57 11.85 -8.69 6.23
N ARG A 58 11.77 -10.02 6.25
CA ARG A 58 10.83 -10.78 7.10
C ARG A 58 11.10 -10.57 8.59
N ASN A 59 12.36 -10.37 8.97
CA ASN A 59 12.77 -10.03 10.34
C ASN A 59 12.60 -8.54 10.68
N ARG A 60 12.08 -7.72 9.75
CA ARG A 60 11.93 -6.25 9.87
C ARG A 60 13.26 -5.51 10.02
N GLU A 61 14.35 -6.10 9.54
CA GLU A 61 15.68 -5.49 9.54
C GLU A 61 15.87 -4.68 8.25
N HIS A 62 15.05 -3.64 8.08
CA HIS A 62 14.87 -2.93 6.83
C HIS A 62 16.16 -2.30 6.27
N GLU A 63 17.00 -1.68 7.11
CA GLU A 63 18.27 -1.10 6.64
C GLU A 63 19.26 -2.17 6.16
N ARG A 64 19.25 -3.35 6.78
CA ARG A 64 20.12 -4.46 6.39
C ARG A 64 19.62 -5.10 5.10
N ALA A 65 18.31 -5.32 4.99
CA ALA A 65 17.67 -5.83 3.79
C ALA A 65 17.93 -4.91 2.59
N LEU A 66 17.74 -3.60 2.77
CA LEU A 66 18.01 -2.58 1.75
C LEU A 66 19.42 -2.72 1.18
N ARG A 67 20.45 -2.78 2.05
CA ARG A 67 21.84 -2.95 1.59
C ARG A 67 22.06 -4.20 0.74
N ARG A 68 21.40 -5.32 1.06
CA ARG A 68 21.53 -6.56 0.27
C ARG A 68 20.91 -6.41 -1.12
N PHE A 69 19.74 -5.78 -1.21
CA PHE A 69 19.11 -5.52 -2.50
C PHE A 69 19.86 -4.48 -3.33
N GLU A 70 20.42 -3.43 -2.71
CA GLU A 70 21.25 -2.43 -3.41
C GLU A 70 22.52 -3.07 -4.01
N LEU A 71 23.21 -3.94 -3.25
CA LEU A 71 24.35 -4.71 -3.77
C LEU A 71 23.95 -5.58 -4.96
N LEU A 72 22.74 -6.15 -4.95
CA LEU A 72 22.22 -6.93 -6.07
C LEU A 72 22.07 -6.06 -7.31
N LEU A 73 21.48 -4.87 -7.18
CA LEU A 73 21.31 -3.95 -8.30
C LEU A 73 22.66 -3.41 -8.82
N GLU A 74 23.61 -3.15 -7.93
CA GLU A 74 24.93 -2.62 -8.28
C GLU A 74 25.77 -3.64 -9.05
N HIS A 75 25.84 -4.87 -8.54
CA HIS A 75 26.76 -5.87 -9.06
C HIS A 75 26.12 -6.83 -10.08
N PHE A 76 24.80 -6.98 -10.03
CA PHE A 76 24.06 -7.89 -10.90
C PHE A 76 22.90 -7.20 -11.65
N PRO A 77 23.15 -6.08 -12.35
CA PRO A 77 22.09 -5.29 -13.01
C PRO A 77 21.38 -6.02 -14.17
N ASP A 78 21.98 -7.08 -14.69
CA ASP A 78 21.41 -7.90 -15.78
C ASP A 78 20.70 -9.17 -15.23
N SER A 79 20.60 -9.33 -13.89
CA SER A 79 20.03 -10.51 -13.24
C SER A 79 18.51 -10.59 -13.33
N ALA A 80 17.96 -11.81 -13.36
CA ALA A 80 16.53 -12.05 -13.25
C ALA A 80 15.92 -11.55 -11.93
N TYR A 81 16.74 -11.35 -10.89
CA TYR A 81 16.31 -10.92 -9.55
C TYR A 81 16.22 -9.40 -9.38
N VAL A 82 16.65 -8.61 -10.37
CA VAL A 82 16.64 -7.13 -10.31
C VAL A 82 15.24 -6.58 -10.04
N ARG A 83 14.22 -7.15 -10.70
CA ARG A 83 12.83 -6.76 -10.50
C ARG A 83 12.41 -6.98 -9.04
N ASP A 84 12.57 -8.20 -8.55
CA ASP A 84 12.12 -8.59 -7.22
C ASP A 84 12.88 -7.77 -6.14
N ALA A 85 14.19 -7.58 -6.31
CA ALA A 85 15.00 -6.73 -5.45
C ALA A 85 14.52 -5.27 -5.45
N THR A 86 14.22 -4.69 -6.62
CA THR A 86 13.70 -3.31 -6.71
C THR A 86 12.36 -3.16 -5.99
N PHE A 87 11.46 -4.15 -6.13
CA PHE A 87 10.20 -4.15 -5.40
C PHE A 87 10.43 -4.18 -3.87
N HIS A 88 11.36 -5.03 -3.42
CA HIS A 88 11.68 -5.18 -2.00
C HIS A 88 12.44 -3.98 -1.42
N ILE A 89 13.20 -3.23 -2.22
CA ILE A 89 13.77 -1.94 -1.82
C ILE A 89 12.65 -0.98 -1.44
N GLY A 90 11.57 -0.91 -2.24
CA GLY A 90 10.39 -0.12 -1.91
C GLY A 90 9.79 -0.54 -0.56
N LEU A 91 9.67 -1.85 -0.32
CA LEU A 91 9.18 -2.37 0.97
C LEU A 91 10.10 -2.03 2.14
N CYS A 92 11.42 -1.97 1.92
CA CYS A 92 12.37 -1.55 2.94
C CYS A 92 12.15 -0.08 3.30
N HIS A 93 12.03 0.81 2.31
CA HIS A 93 11.74 2.22 2.55
C HIS A 93 10.39 2.44 3.24
N GLU A 94 9.34 1.73 2.80
CA GLU A 94 8.04 1.71 3.49
C GLU A 94 8.18 1.28 4.96
N GLY A 95 8.93 0.20 5.23
CA GLY A 95 9.16 -0.29 6.60
C GLY A 95 9.98 0.65 7.49
N MET A 96 10.69 1.62 6.90
CA MET A 96 11.44 2.66 7.59
C MET A 96 10.68 4.00 7.66
N ASP A 97 9.43 4.03 7.21
CA ASP A 97 8.63 5.26 7.04
C ASP A 97 9.32 6.31 6.13
N ASP A 98 10.23 5.89 5.26
CA ASP A 98 10.89 6.74 4.25
C ASP A 98 10.00 6.81 3.00
N TRP A 99 8.90 7.55 3.15
CA TRP A 99 7.84 7.61 2.15
C TRP A 99 8.28 8.25 0.84
N GLU A 100 9.21 9.22 0.87
CA GLU A 100 9.79 9.80 -0.33
C GLU A 100 10.57 8.75 -1.15
N ALA A 101 11.46 7.99 -0.52
CA ALA A 101 12.23 6.96 -1.21
C ALA A 101 11.36 5.78 -1.65
N ALA A 102 10.36 5.40 -0.84
CA ALA A 102 9.38 4.38 -1.21
C ALA A 102 8.60 4.80 -2.47
N ALA A 103 8.06 6.03 -2.50
CA ALA A 103 7.33 6.54 -3.65
C ALA A 103 8.19 6.56 -4.92
N ALA A 104 9.43 7.04 -4.84
CA ALA A 104 10.35 7.06 -5.98
C ALA A 104 10.68 5.65 -6.49
N THR A 105 10.85 4.68 -5.57
CA THR A 105 11.15 3.29 -5.91
C THR A 105 9.94 2.62 -6.61
N TYR A 106 8.73 2.83 -6.09
CA TYR A 106 7.53 2.26 -6.71
C TYR A 106 7.18 2.91 -8.04
N GLU A 107 7.39 4.22 -8.19
CA GLU A 107 7.29 4.91 -9.47
C GLU A 107 8.22 4.24 -10.51
N HIS A 108 9.51 4.11 -10.17
CA HIS A 108 10.49 3.45 -11.03
C HIS A 108 10.07 2.02 -11.39
N PHE A 109 9.66 1.23 -10.39
CA PHE A 109 9.23 -0.15 -10.61
C PHE A 109 8.05 -0.25 -11.59
N VAL A 110 7.07 0.62 -11.43
CA VAL A 110 5.84 0.64 -12.22
C VAL A 110 6.09 1.11 -13.66
N ASP A 111 7.11 1.94 -13.88
CA ASP A 111 7.51 2.41 -15.20
C ASP A 111 8.37 1.39 -15.95
N GLU A 112 9.26 0.67 -15.25
CA GLU A 112 10.09 -0.38 -15.84
C GLU A 112 9.31 -1.68 -16.12
N TRP A 113 8.40 -2.07 -15.21
CA TRP A 113 7.66 -3.33 -15.31
C TRP A 113 6.13 -3.18 -15.33
N PRO A 114 5.55 -2.32 -16.20
CA PRO A 114 4.14 -1.90 -16.10
C PRO A 114 3.11 -3.04 -16.27
N SER A 115 3.48 -4.13 -16.95
CA SER A 115 2.60 -5.24 -17.31
C SER A 115 2.61 -6.42 -16.34
N THR A 116 3.42 -6.40 -15.28
CA THR A 116 3.49 -7.50 -14.30
C THR A 116 2.31 -7.47 -13.33
N SER A 117 2.06 -8.59 -12.65
CA SER A 117 1.13 -8.64 -11.50
C SER A 117 1.57 -7.66 -10.42
N ASP A 118 2.87 -7.63 -10.16
CA ASP A 118 3.50 -6.89 -9.07
C ASP A 118 3.39 -5.37 -9.29
N ALA A 119 3.27 -4.93 -10.54
CA ALA A 119 3.00 -3.53 -10.84
C ALA A 119 1.64 -3.04 -10.33
N THR A 120 0.65 -3.92 -10.13
CA THR A 120 -0.58 -3.54 -9.44
C THR A 120 -0.32 -3.25 -7.97
N ASP A 121 0.43 -4.12 -7.28
CA ASP A 121 0.77 -3.92 -5.86
C ASP A 121 1.66 -2.68 -5.67
N ALA A 122 2.67 -2.52 -6.53
CA ALA A 122 3.52 -1.33 -6.54
C ALA A 122 2.72 -0.04 -6.77
N LEU A 123 1.67 -0.04 -7.60
CA LEU A 123 0.79 1.11 -7.75
C LEU A 123 0.02 1.44 -6.47
N PHE A 124 -0.48 0.43 -5.75
CA PHE A 124 -1.16 0.65 -4.47
C PHE A 124 -0.20 1.20 -3.42
N ARG A 125 1.00 0.64 -3.34
CA ARG A 125 2.05 1.10 -2.41
C ARG A 125 2.57 2.48 -2.75
N TRP A 126 2.68 2.81 -4.04
CA TRP A 126 2.98 4.17 -4.47
C TRP A 126 1.89 5.15 -4.05
N ALA A 127 0.62 4.79 -4.24
CA ALA A 127 -0.50 5.60 -3.78
C ALA A 127 -0.52 5.75 -2.25
N GLU A 128 -0.15 4.70 -1.50
CA GLU A 128 0.03 4.79 -0.04
C GLU A 128 1.13 5.77 0.34
N ALA A 129 2.33 5.61 -0.24
CA ALA A 129 3.46 6.47 0.06
C ALA A 129 3.14 7.96 -0.22
N ARG A 130 2.47 8.26 -1.35
CA ARG A 130 2.00 9.62 -1.65
C ARG A 130 0.96 10.12 -0.65
N SER A 131 0.05 9.26 -0.20
CA SER A 131 -0.93 9.60 0.84
C SER A 131 -0.25 9.93 2.18
N GLN A 132 0.79 9.19 2.57
CA GLN A 132 1.57 9.45 3.79
C GLN A 132 2.35 10.77 3.70
N LEU A 133 2.78 11.15 2.50
CA LEU A 133 3.39 12.46 2.22
C LEU A 133 2.35 13.62 2.16
N GLY A 134 1.05 13.33 2.26
CA GLY A 134 -0.02 14.31 2.11
C GLY A 134 -0.25 14.76 0.66
N ASP A 135 0.35 14.09 -0.31
CA ASP A 135 0.18 14.37 -1.74
C ASP A 135 -1.06 13.65 -2.30
N TYR A 136 -2.23 14.10 -1.85
CA TYR A 136 -3.52 13.53 -2.25
C TYR A 136 -3.87 13.81 -3.71
N GLU A 137 -3.40 14.93 -4.27
CA GLU A 137 -3.55 15.25 -5.70
C GLU A 137 -2.87 14.17 -6.57
N GLY A 138 -1.72 13.67 -6.12
CA GLY A 138 -1.00 12.58 -6.75
C GLY A 138 -1.61 11.19 -6.59
N VAL A 139 -2.41 10.95 -5.54
CA VAL A 139 -3.05 9.64 -5.29
C VAL A 139 -4.15 9.35 -6.32
N VAL A 140 -4.94 10.36 -6.67
CA VAL A 140 -6.07 10.23 -7.60
C VAL A 140 -5.67 9.57 -8.94
N PRO A 141 -4.70 10.10 -9.72
CA PRO A 141 -4.33 9.50 -11.00
C PRO A 141 -3.76 8.07 -10.86
N LEU A 142 -3.13 7.73 -9.73
CA LEU A 142 -2.63 6.38 -9.46
C LEU A 142 -3.79 5.39 -9.26
N THR A 143 -4.79 5.76 -8.45
CA THR A 143 -5.98 4.92 -8.25
C THR A 143 -6.78 4.73 -9.53
N GLU A 144 -6.87 5.75 -10.39
CA GLU A 144 -7.45 5.59 -11.72
C GLU A 144 -6.63 4.66 -12.63
N ARG A 145 -5.29 4.75 -12.57
CA ARG A 145 -4.39 3.85 -13.31
C ARG A 145 -4.59 2.41 -12.86
N ILE A 146 -4.78 2.17 -11.56
CA ILE A 146 -5.14 0.86 -11.02
C ILE A 146 -6.46 0.39 -11.61
N LEU A 147 -7.54 1.19 -11.52
CA LEU A 147 -8.88 0.83 -11.98
C LEU A 147 -8.96 0.49 -13.48
N ARG A 148 -8.03 0.98 -14.29
CA ARG A 148 -7.90 0.65 -15.72
C ARG A 148 -7.20 -0.68 -16.02
N ARG A 149 -6.63 -1.36 -15.03
CA ARG A 149 -5.95 -2.65 -15.22
C ARG A 149 -6.96 -3.79 -15.44
N ALA A 150 -6.61 -4.74 -16.30
CA ALA A 150 -7.52 -5.81 -16.72
C ALA A 150 -7.79 -6.85 -15.61
N ASN A 151 -6.76 -7.20 -14.83
CA ASN A 151 -6.78 -8.32 -13.90
C ASN A 151 -6.89 -7.87 -12.44
N LEU A 152 -7.92 -7.10 -12.11
CA LEU A 152 -8.19 -6.67 -10.73
C LEU A 152 -9.14 -7.64 -10.03
N THR A 153 -8.81 -7.99 -8.79
CA THR A 153 -9.73 -8.68 -7.88
C THR A 153 -10.86 -7.75 -7.44
N VAL A 154 -11.90 -8.32 -6.81
CA VAL A 154 -12.96 -7.50 -6.16
C VAL A 154 -12.34 -6.60 -5.10
N LEU A 155 -11.39 -7.13 -4.32
CA LEU A 155 -10.72 -6.38 -3.26
C LEU A 155 -9.93 -5.21 -3.83
N ASP A 156 -9.15 -5.42 -4.89
CA ASP A 156 -8.36 -4.35 -5.54
C ASP A 156 -9.28 -3.21 -6.02
N ARG A 157 -10.43 -3.55 -6.61
CA ARG A 157 -11.39 -2.54 -7.07
C ARG A 157 -11.95 -1.74 -5.89
N VAL A 158 -12.37 -2.42 -4.83
CA VAL A 158 -12.85 -1.78 -3.60
C VAL A 158 -11.78 -0.87 -3.02
N GLU A 159 -10.56 -1.38 -2.85
CA GLU A 159 -9.44 -0.63 -2.28
C GLU A 159 -9.10 0.61 -3.10
N ALA A 160 -9.04 0.51 -4.44
CA ALA A 160 -8.76 1.65 -5.30
C ALA A 160 -9.83 2.74 -5.16
N HIS A 161 -11.11 2.38 -5.08
CA HIS A 161 -12.18 3.34 -4.82
C HIS A 161 -12.10 3.94 -3.41
N VAL A 162 -11.76 3.17 -2.39
CA VAL A 162 -11.60 3.68 -1.02
C VAL A 162 -10.44 4.65 -0.92
N ARG A 163 -9.27 4.33 -1.50
CA ARG A 163 -8.10 5.22 -1.53
C ARG A 163 -8.38 6.52 -2.30
N PHE A 164 -9.09 6.43 -3.43
CA PHE A 164 -9.55 7.61 -4.16
C PHE A 164 -10.44 8.47 -3.25
N GLY A 165 -11.46 7.85 -2.64
CA GLY A 165 -12.38 8.53 -1.74
C GLY A 165 -11.65 9.24 -0.61
N ASN A 166 -10.74 8.55 0.07
CA ASN A 166 -9.92 9.12 1.15
C ASN A 166 -9.11 10.33 0.68
N ALA A 167 -8.40 10.24 -0.44
CA ALA A 167 -7.63 11.36 -0.99
C ALA A 167 -8.53 12.57 -1.27
N THR A 168 -9.71 12.35 -1.87
CA THR A 168 -10.67 13.43 -2.14
C THR A 168 -11.32 14.02 -0.90
N VAL A 169 -11.49 13.26 0.19
CA VAL A 169 -11.92 13.81 1.49
C VAL A 169 -10.90 14.83 2.00
N GLU A 170 -9.61 14.49 1.96
CA GLU A 170 -8.54 15.37 2.44
C GLU A 170 -8.38 16.62 1.54
N MET A 171 -8.72 16.51 0.25
CA MET A 171 -8.83 17.66 -0.67
C MET A 171 -10.15 18.44 -0.54
N ARG A 172 -11.08 18.02 0.32
CA ARG A 172 -12.45 18.56 0.47
C ARG A 172 -13.34 18.47 -0.78
N ASP A 173 -12.99 17.59 -1.73
CA ASP A 173 -13.88 17.21 -2.83
C ASP A 173 -14.85 16.12 -2.37
N TYR A 174 -15.79 16.54 -1.52
CA TYR A 174 -16.80 15.65 -0.93
C TYR A 174 -17.70 14.95 -1.95
N PRO A 175 -18.15 15.59 -3.06
CA PRO A 175 -18.91 14.90 -4.09
C PRO A 175 -18.15 13.74 -4.73
N ALA A 176 -16.87 13.93 -5.08
CA ALA A 176 -16.05 12.87 -5.65
C ALA A 176 -15.81 11.74 -4.63
N ALA A 177 -15.54 12.12 -3.36
CA ALA A 177 -15.36 11.15 -2.29
C ALA A 177 -16.58 10.27 -2.07
N GLU A 178 -17.77 10.87 -1.99
CA GLU A 178 -19.03 10.15 -1.82
C GLU A 178 -19.29 9.19 -2.99
N GLN A 179 -19.05 9.64 -4.23
CA GLN A 179 -19.21 8.80 -5.41
C GLN A 179 -18.35 7.53 -5.32
N HIS A 180 -17.07 7.68 -4.98
CA HIS A 180 -16.14 6.54 -4.92
C HIS A 180 -16.42 5.62 -3.75
N TYR A 181 -16.80 6.14 -2.57
CA TYR A 181 -17.22 5.31 -1.46
C TYR A 181 -18.48 4.49 -1.75
N ARG A 182 -19.49 5.11 -2.40
CA ARG A 182 -20.70 4.38 -2.82
C ARG A 182 -20.38 3.28 -3.83
N GLU A 183 -19.44 3.52 -4.73
CA GLU A 183 -19.00 2.52 -5.71
C GLU A 183 -18.27 1.34 -5.04
N ALA A 184 -17.40 1.61 -4.06
CA ALA A 184 -16.76 0.58 -3.25
C ALA A 184 -17.79 -0.32 -2.55
N ILE A 185 -18.82 0.26 -1.94
CA ILE A 185 -19.93 -0.48 -1.30
C ILE A 185 -20.68 -1.32 -2.34
N ARG A 186 -21.03 -0.73 -3.49
CA ARG A 186 -21.78 -1.42 -4.55
C ARG A 186 -21.03 -2.65 -5.07
N ILE A 187 -19.73 -2.53 -5.31
CA ILE A 187 -18.89 -3.63 -5.79
C ILE A 187 -18.83 -4.76 -4.76
N ASN A 188 -18.61 -4.41 -3.49
CA ASN A 188 -18.58 -5.37 -2.39
C ASN A 188 -19.91 -6.11 -2.22
N ASP A 189 -21.03 -5.38 -2.21
CA ASP A 189 -22.35 -5.97 -2.01
C ASP A 189 -22.75 -6.88 -3.17
N PHE A 190 -22.41 -6.49 -4.41
CA PHE A 190 -22.62 -7.34 -5.57
C PHE A 190 -21.83 -8.65 -5.48
N ALA A 191 -20.55 -8.59 -5.10
CA ALA A 191 -19.71 -9.77 -4.93
C ALA A 191 -20.25 -10.70 -3.82
N ARG A 192 -20.67 -10.14 -2.69
CA ARG A 192 -21.29 -10.89 -1.59
C ARG A 192 -22.60 -11.57 -2.01
N ALA A 193 -23.44 -10.88 -2.78
CA ALA A 193 -24.69 -11.45 -3.29
C ALA A 193 -24.43 -12.65 -4.24
N GLN A 194 -23.44 -12.53 -5.13
CA GLN A 194 -23.06 -13.61 -6.04
C GLN A 194 -22.46 -14.82 -5.30
N PHE A 195 -21.70 -14.59 -4.22
CA PHE A 195 -21.20 -15.67 -3.37
C PHE A 195 -22.35 -16.41 -2.67
N ASN A 196 -23.27 -15.66 -2.06
CA ASN A 196 -24.42 -16.22 -1.33
C ASN A 196 -25.38 -17.04 -2.22
N SER A 197 -25.47 -16.71 -3.52
CA SER A 197 -26.29 -17.50 -4.46
C SER A 197 -25.64 -18.83 -4.86
N ASN A 198 -24.32 -18.96 -4.70
CA ASN A 198 -23.53 -20.06 -5.27
C ASN A 198 -22.94 -21.01 -4.21
N SER A 199 -23.04 -20.68 -2.92
CA SER A 199 -22.45 -21.47 -1.83
C SER A 199 -23.49 -21.82 -0.74
N PRO A 200 -23.44 -23.02 -0.13
CA PRO A 200 -24.25 -23.31 1.05
C PRO A 200 -23.89 -22.35 2.19
N ALA A 201 -24.89 -21.86 2.92
CA ALA A 201 -24.76 -20.85 3.99
C ALA A 201 -23.79 -21.18 5.15
N SER A 202 -23.18 -22.36 5.15
CA SER A 202 -22.20 -22.84 6.14
C SER A 202 -20.73 -22.64 5.74
N GLU A 203 -20.45 -22.14 4.53
CA GLU A 203 -19.09 -21.95 4.00
C GLU A 203 -18.66 -20.49 3.91
N MET A 204 -19.24 -19.60 4.73
CA MET A 204 -18.68 -18.24 4.87
C MET A 204 -17.50 -18.31 5.84
N PRO A 205 -16.25 -18.08 5.42
CA PRO A 205 -15.16 -17.98 6.37
C PRO A 205 -15.45 -16.78 7.27
N LEU A 206 -15.36 -16.98 8.59
CA LEU A 206 -15.46 -15.91 9.60
C LEU A 206 -14.39 -14.81 9.43
N GLU A 207 -13.47 -14.97 8.47
CA GLU A 207 -12.40 -14.04 8.07
C GLU A 207 -12.86 -12.98 7.02
N GLU A 208 -14.10 -13.05 6.51
CA GLU A 208 -14.53 -12.33 5.30
C GLU A 208 -15.40 -11.07 5.55
N TYR A 209 -15.00 -10.21 6.50
CA TYR A 209 -15.44 -8.80 6.50
C TYR A 209 -14.36 -7.98 5.82
N ASN A 210 -14.63 -7.45 4.63
CA ASN A 210 -13.70 -6.53 3.97
C ASN A 210 -13.50 -5.30 4.88
N PRO A 211 -12.33 -5.14 5.54
CA PRO A 211 -12.13 -4.09 6.54
C PRO A 211 -12.26 -2.69 5.94
N LEU A 212 -12.06 -2.58 4.63
CA LEU A 212 -12.21 -1.34 3.86
C LEU A 212 -13.66 -0.86 3.84
N ILE A 213 -14.66 -1.73 4.02
CA ILE A 213 -16.08 -1.32 4.03
C ILE A 213 -16.43 -0.58 5.32
N ALA A 214 -15.90 -1.00 6.46
CA ALA A 214 -16.06 -0.25 7.70
C ALA A 214 -15.42 1.15 7.58
N GLN A 215 -14.22 1.21 6.99
CA GLN A 215 -13.55 2.47 6.66
C GLN A 215 -14.38 3.34 5.71
N THR A 216 -14.97 2.75 4.68
CA THR A 216 -15.79 3.44 3.67
C THR A 216 -16.98 4.13 4.31
N TYR A 217 -17.72 3.41 5.15
CA TYR A 217 -18.86 3.96 5.89
C TYR A 217 -18.42 5.05 6.88
N PHE A 218 -17.27 4.87 7.54
CA PHE A 218 -16.71 5.90 8.41
C PHE A 218 -16.34 7.18 7.63
N GLY A 219 -15.74 7.03 6.45
CA GLY A 219 -15.42 8.14 5.53
C GLY A 219 -16.67 8.89 5.07
N LEU A 220 -17.74 8.18 4.68
CA LEU A 220 -19.04 8.80 4.38
C LEU A 220 -19.61 9.57 5.58
N GLY A 221 -19.52 8.99 6.78
CA GLY A 221 -19.94 9.67 8.01
C GLY A 221 -19.18 10.98 8.22
N ARG A 222 -17.85 10.96 8.05
CA ARG A 222 -16.98 12.16 8.13
C ARG A 222 -17.40 13.22 7.13
N ILE A 223 -17.65 12.86 5.87
CA ILE A 223 -18.08 13.82 4.84
C ILE A 223 -19.34 14.56 5.28
N TYR A 224 -20.38 13.82 5.69
CA TYR A 224 -21.65 14.43 6.07
C TYR A 224 -21.54 15.23 7.37
N HIS A 225 -20.69 14.80 8.31
CA HIS A 225 -20.41 15.53 9.54
C HIS A 225 -19.68 16.85 9.25
N GLU A 226 -18.67 16.86 8.37
CA GLU A 226 -17.98 18.10 7.96
C GLU A 226 -18.95 19.07 7.26
N LEU A 227 -19.73 18.59 6.30
CA LEU A 227 -20.77 19.40 5.65
C LEU A 227 -21.79 19.94 6.65
N PHE A 228 -22.16 19.14 7.67
CA PHE A 228 -23.03 19.57 8.74
C PHE A 228 -22.40 20.73 9.54
N LEU A 229 -21.10 20.66 9.85
CA LEU A 229 -20.38 21.70 10.60
C LEU A 229 -20.21 23.00 9.80
N GLU A 230 -20.16 22.93 8.47
CA GLU A 230 -20.06 24.10 7.60
C GLU A 230 -21.33 24.97 7.64
N ILE A 231 -22.50 24.38 7.84
CA ILE A 231 -23.76 25.14 7.95
C ILE A 231 -23.76 25.89 9.29
N LYS A 232 -23.95 27.23 9.25
CA LYS A 232 -24.05 28.08 10.44
C LYS A 232 -25.47 28.57 10.66
N LEU A 233 -25.93 28.55 11.91
CA LEU A 233 -27.26 29.03 12.31
C LEU A 233 -27.22 30.54 12.57
N VAL A 234 -27.40 31.33 11.51
CA VAL A 234 -27.34 32.80 11.58
C VAL A 234 -28.66 33.44 11.14
N LEU A 235 -29.01 34.55 11.78
CA LEU A 235 -30.18 35.36 11.44
C LEU A 235 -30.14 35.84 9.97
N PRO A 236 -31.30 36.04 9.30
CA PRO A 236 -32.67 36.09 9.85
C PRO A 236 -33.34 34.72 10.10
N GLU A 237 -34.48 34.69 10.80
CA GLU A 237 -35.18 33.47 11.24
C GLU A 237 -35.54 32.51 10.09
N GLU A 238 -35.90 33.02 8.91
CA GLU A 238 -36.19 32.20 7.73
C GLU A 238 -34.95 31.45 7.24
N ALA A 239 -33.76 32.06 7.37
CA ALA A 239 -32.49 31.42 7.02
C ALA A 239 -32.14 30.31 8.04
N ILE A 240 -32.40 30.54 9.33
CA ILE A 240 -32.23 29.54 10.38
C ILE A 240 -33.10 28.32 10.13
N THR A 241 -34.37 28.52 9.75
CA THR A 241 -35.31 27.41 9.50
C THR A 241 -34.79 26.47 8.41
N ARG A 242 -34.30 27.03 7.29
CA ARG A 242 -33.72 26.22 6.21
C ARG A 242 -32.42 25.54 6.66
N ALA A 243 -31.53 26.28 7.32
CA ALA A 243 -30.26 25.74 7.80
C ALA A 243 -30.45 24.57 8.79
N LEU A 244 -31.48 24.62 9.65
CA LEU A 244 -31.84 23.52 10.53
C LEU A 244 -32.33 22.27 9.78
N VAL A 245 -33.10 22.45 8.70
CA VAL A 245 -33.54 21.32 7.86
C VAL A 245 -32.35 20.66 7.19
N ASP A 246 -31.47 21.46 6.57
CA ASP A 246 -30.28 20.95 5.86
C ASP A 246 -29.31 20.26 6.85
N LYS A 247 -29.06 20.86 8.03
CA LYS A 247 -28.31 20.22 9.11
C LYS A 247 -28.95 18.91 9.56
N GLY A 248 -30.27 18.87 9.74
CA GLY A 248 -30.97 17.65 10.16
C GLY A 248 -30.78 16.51 9.17
N GLN A 249 -30.82 16.79 7.87
CA GLN A 249 -30.56 15.81 6.81
C GLN A 249 -29.13 15.28 6.86
N LEU A 250 -28.14 16.17 6.91
CA LEU A 250 -26.72 15.79 6.99
C LEU A 250 -26.41 15.00 8.27
N MET A 251 -26.99 15.40 9.39
CA MET A 251 -26.87 14.70 10.66
C MET A 251 -27.43 13.27 10.56
N ASP A 252 -28.59 13.08 9.93
CA ASP A 252 -29.15 11.75 9.71
C ASP A 252 -28.28 10.88 8.81
N GLN A 253 -27.74 11.45 7.73
CA GLN A 253 -26.82 10.75 6.82
C GLN A 253 -25.51 10.35 7.53
N ALA A 254 -24.91 11.27 8.30
CA ALA A 254 -23.68 11.03 9.06
C ALA A 254 -23.89 9.91 10.09
N ARG A 255 -24.95 10.01 10.89
CA ARG A 255 -25.32 8.99 11.88
C ARG A 255 -25.56 7.63 11.25
N GLN A 256 -26.27 7.57 10.12
CA GLN A 256 -26.52 6.32 9.42
C GLN A 256 -25.20 5.70 8.96
N ALA A 257 -24.33 6.48 8.33
CA ALA A 257 -23.03 6.00 7.85
C ALA A 257 -22.15 5.49 9.01
N TYR A 258 -22.03 6.22 10.11
CA TYR A 258 -21.31 5.73 11.30
C TYR A 258 -21.93 4.46 11.89
N THR A 259 -23.26 4.34 11.88
CA THR A 259 -23.93 3.12 12.36
C THR A 259 -23.59 1.91 11.47
N GLU A 260 -23.52 2.10 10.14
CA GLU A 260 -23.07 1.04 9.23
C GLU A 260 -21.60 0.67 9.43
N ALA A 261 -20.73 1.65 9.71
CA ALA A 261 -19.33 1.39 10.09
C ALA A 261 -19.23 0.54 11.37
N ILE A 262 -20.07 0.81 12.38
CA ILE A 262 -20.17 -0.02 13.60
C ILE A 262 -20.59 -1.44 13.25
N ARG A 263 -21.64 -1.59 12.43
CA ARG A 263 -22.21 -2.89 12.03
C ARG A 263 -21.25 -3.74 11.21
N ALA A 264 -20.34 -3.11 10.47
CA ALA A 264 -19.29 -3.81 9.74
C ALA A 264 -18.28 -4.54 10.65
N GLY A 265 -18.28 -4.27 11.96
CA GLY A 265 -17.62 -5.11 12.97
C GLY A 265 -16.09 -5.03 12.99
N ASN A 266 -15.49 -4.02 12.36
CA ASN A 266 -14.04 -3.84 12.36
C ASN A 266 -13.56 -3.28 13.71
N SER A 267 -12.49 -3.88 14.27
CA SER A 267 -11.97 -3.55 15.61
C SER A 267 -11.48 -2.10 15.77
N TYR A 268 -11.09 -1.45 14.68
CA TYR A 268 -10.65 -0.06 14.69
C TYR A 268 -11.79 0.91 14.36
N TRP A 269 -12.52 0.66 13.26
CA TRP A 269 -13.54 1.60 12.78
C TRP A 269 -14.83 1.60 13.59
N SER A 270 -15.23 0.48 14.20
CA SER A 270 -16.44 0.42 15.02
C SER A 270 -16.37 1.34 16.25
N PRO A 271 -15.33 1.31 17.11
CA PRO A 271 -15.25 2.25 18.23
C PRO A 271 -15.07 3.70 17.78
N ALA A 272 -14.30 3.96 16.72
CA ALA A 272 -14.13 5.30 16.16
C ALA A 272 -15.48 5.88 15.70
N ALA A 273 -16.28 5.10 14.96
CA ALA A 273 -17.61 5.49 14.53
C ALA A 273 -18.56 5.74 15.71
N GLY A 274 -18.50 4.91 16.75
CA GLY A 274 -19.29 5.10 17.98
C GLY A 274 -18.98 6.43 18.68
N PHE A 275 -17.70 6.79 18.76
CA PHE A 275 -17.27 8.10 19.27
C PHE A 275 -17.82 9.25 18.41
N MET A 276 -17.70 9.15 17.08
CA MET A 276 -18.17 10.20 16.16
C MET A 276 -19.68 10.41 16.19
N VAL A 277 -20.49 9.35 16.44
CA VAL A 277 -21.93 9.53 16.69
C VAL A 277 -22.16 10.43 17.89
N GLY A 278 -21.44 10.22 19.00
CA GLY A 278 -21.52 11.09 20.17
C GLY A 278 -21.14 12.53 19.87
N GLN A 279 -20.00 12.73 19.20
CA GLN A 279 -19.52 14.05 18.78
C GLN A 279 -20.53 14.79 17.91
N LEU A 280 -21.16 14.09 16.95
CA LEU A 280 -22.18 14.68 16.07
C LEU A 280 -23.37 15.25 16.85
N TYR A 281 -23.85 14.56 17.87
CA TYR A 281 -24.93 15.07 18.73
C TYR A 281 -24.48 16.25 19.61
N GLU A 282 -23.24 16.22 20.09
CA GLU A 282 -22.64 17.31 20.88
C GLU A 282 -22.50 18.58 20.03
N ASP A 283 -21.98 18.46 18.81
CA ASP A 283 -21.80 19.59 17.89
C ASP A 283 -23.16 20.23 17.54
N PHE A 284 -24.20 19.42 17.30
CA PHE A 284 -25.54 19.95 17.05
C PHE A 284 -26.12 20.69 18.26
N TYR A 285 -25.89 20.18 19.47
CA TYR A 285 -26.30 20.87 20.69
C TYR A 285 -25.60 22.22 20.83
N LEU A 286 -24.30 22.28 20.58
CA LEU A 286 -23.51 23.51 20.67
C LEU A 286 -23.95 24.54 19.62
N ASP A 287 -24.23 24.12 18.40
CA ASP A 287 -24.72 25.03 17.35
C ASP A 287 -26.06 25.69 17.69
N ILE A 288 -26.95 24.99 18.42
CA ILE A 288 -28.24 25.54 18.84
C ILE A 288 -28.07 26.60 19.95
N LEU A 289 -27.01 26.50 20.74
CA LEU A 289 -26.74 27.41 21.87
C LEU A 289 -25.92 28.64 21.49
N ALA A 290 -25.22 28.61 20.36
CA ALA A 290 -24.37 29.69 19.86
C ALA A 290 -25.18 30.89 19.34
#